data_AF-A0AAU2UC22-F1
#
_entry.id   AF-A0AAU2UC22-F1
#
_cell.length_a   1.000
_cell.length_b   1.000
_cell.length_c   1.000
_cell.angle_alpha   90.00
_cell.angle_beta   90.00
_cell.angle_gamma   90.00
#
_symmetry.space_group_name_H-M   'P 1'
#
loop_
_entity.id
_entity.type
_entity.pdbx_description
1 polymer ?
#
loop_
_entity_poly.entity_id
_entity_poly.type
_entity_poly.pdbx_seq_one_letter_code
_entity_poly.pdbx_strand_id
1 'polypeptide(L)'
;MKDTEKRADKWQAAMGVEQTEIDALAALRPALLRKIAADAISPFFDSTLEWRVMEAHRAWQEDAQRSLDEQTSSKVRDRLHAEAKQKLDAIREQITAIKESMRLDATSFDLPPIEVPDAVLPEIRVPMPLIDSRDPFAEQCRRLIDSKRYAGDND
;
A
#
# COMPACT_ATOMS: atom_id res chain seq x y z
N MET A 1 28.89 -4.69 45.65
CA MET A 1 27.42 -4.73 45.81
C MET A 1 27.11 -4.09 47.16
N LYS A 2 26.13 -3.18 47.29
CA LYS A 2 25.86 -2.51 48.58
C LYS A 2 25.06 -3.46 49.48
N ASP A 3 25.51 -3.67 50.72
CA ASP A 3 25.01 -4.62 51.75
C ASP A 3 23.53 -4.43 52.20
N THR A 4 22.70 -3.68 51.47
CA THR A 4 21.34 -3.32 51.89
C THR A 4 20.24 -3.70 50.91
N GLU A 5 20.55 -4.38 49.81
CA GLU A 5 19.54 -4.83 48.85
C GLU A 5 18.86 -6.14 49.28
N LYS A 6 17.85 -6.04 50.16
CA LYS A 6 16.91 -7.13 50.51
C LYS A 6 16.24 -7.83 49.31
N ARG A 7 16.34 -7.25 48.11
CA ARG A 7 15.82 -7.83 46.85
C ARG A 7 16.74 -8.92 46.30
N ALA A 8 18.06 -8.79 46.47
CA ALA A 8 19.03 -9.79 46.03
C ALA A 8 18.87 -11.10 46.81
N ASP A 9 18.74 -11.02 48.14
CA ASP A 9 18.55 -12.21 48.99
C ASP A 9 17.26 -12.97 48.66
N LYS A 10 16.16 -12.24 48.41
CA LYS A 10 14.88 -12.84 47.99
C LYS A 10 14.97 -13.49 46.62
N TRP A 11 15.70 -12.88 45.69
CA TRP A 11 15.92 -13.42 44.36
C TRP A 11 16.75 -14.71 44.41
N GLN A 12 17.86 -14.69 45.15
CA GLN A 12 18.73 -15.86 45.33
C GLN A 12 17.99 -17.01 46.02
N ALA A 13 17.17 -16.71 47.03
CA ALA A 13 16.33 -17.72 47.69
C ALA A 13 15.27 -18.33 46.76
N ALA A 14 14.75 -17.57 45.79
CA ALA A 14 13.71 -18.03 44.86
C ALA A 14 14.27 -18.73 43.61
N MET A 15 15.37 -18.23 43.06
CA MET A 15 15.91 -18.63 41.76
C MET A 15 17.21 -19.44 41.87
N GLY A 16 17.84 -19.48 43.05
CA GLY A 16 19.08 -20.22 43.30
C GLY A 16 20.33 -19.63 42.65
N VAL A 17 20.25 -18.44 42.04
CA VAL A 17 21.33 -17.74 41.34
C VAL A 17 21.36 -16.26 41.71
N GLU A 18 22.55 -15.65 41.75
CA GLU A 18 22.69 -14.24 42.06
C GLU A 18 22.32 -13.36 40.85
N GLN A 19 21.72 -12.20 41.11
CA GLN A 19 21.35 -11.24 40.05
C GLN A 19 22.56 -10.73 39.27
N THR A 20 23.71 -10.55 39.94
CA THR A 20 24.98 -10.11 39.35
C THR A 20 25.50 -11.08 38.29
N GLU A 21 25.19 -12.36 38.40
CA GLU A 21 25.65 -13.39 37.46
C GLU A 21 24.88 -13.33 36.14
N ILE A 22 23.59 -13.01 36.17
CA ILE A 22 22.77 -12.82 34.97
C ILE A 22 23.20 -11.55 34.22
N ASP A 23 23.47 -10.46 34.96
CA ASP A 23 23.96 -9.21 34.36
C ASP A 23 25.36 -9.38 33.75
N ALA A 24 26.24 -10.16 34.41
CA ALA A 24 27.54 -10.52 33.86
C ALA A 24 27.42 -11.40 32.59
N LEU A 25 26.47 -12.34 32.57
CA LEU A 25 26.15 -13.16 31.38
C LEU A 25 25.63 -12.30 30.23
N ALA A 26 24.77 -11.32 30.51
CA ALA A 26 24.25 -10.37 29.52
C ALA A 26 25.36 -9.51 28.92
N ALA A 27 26.34 -9.07 29.73
CA ALA A 27 27.44 -8.23 29.28
C ALA A 27 28.57 -9.01 28.57
N LEU A 28 28.94 -10.19 29.07
CA LEU A 28 30.11 -10.94 28.60
C LEU A 28 29.78 -11.98 27.54
N ARG A 29 28.57 -12.58 27.57
CA ARG A 29 28.17 -13.69 26.68
C ARG A 29 26.70 -13.58 26.25
N PRO A 30 26.29 -12.50 25.58
CA PRO A 30 24.89 -12.25 25.23
C PRO A 30 24.28 -13.35 24.34
N ALA A 31 25.08 -13.98 23.46
CA ALA A 31 24.60 -15.08 22.62
C ALA A 31 24.25 -16.34 23.44
N LEU A 32 25.00 -16.62 24.51
CA LEU A 32 24.71 -17.74 25.42
C LEU A 32 23.44 -17.48 26.22
N LEU A 33 23.26 -16.25 26.72
CA LEU A 33 22.03 -15.85 27.41
C LEU A 33 20.81 -16.00 26.50
N ARG A 34 20.91 -15.57 25.23
CA ARG A 34 19.84 -15.75 24.24
C ARG A 34 19.51 -17.23 24.01
N LYS A 35 20.53 -18.09 23.92
CA LYS A 35 20.32 -19.53 23.77
C LYS A 35 19.58 -20.12 24.98
N ILE A 36 20.03 -19.81 26.21
CA ILE A 36 19.39 -20.29 27.44
C ILE A 36 17.93 -19.82 27.51
N ALA A 37 17.67 -18.56 27.20
CA ALA A 37 16.31 -18.01 27.18
C ALA A 37 15.43 -18.69 26.11
N ALA A 38 15.97 -18.92 24.90
CA ALA A 38 15.26 -19.62 23.84
C ALA A 38 14.96 -21.08 24.22
N ASP A 39 15.93 -21.80 24.79
CA ASP A 39 15.77 -23.19 25.25
C ASP A 39 14.73 -23.27 26.38
N ALA A 40 14.71 -22.30 27.30
CA ALA A 40 13.74 -22.24 28.40
C ALA A 40 12.30 -21.95 27.91
N ILE A 41 12.14 -21.16 26.84
CA ILE A 41 10.82 -20.82 26.29
C ILE A 41 10.34 -21.87 25.28
N SER A 42 11.26 -22.65 24.68
CA SER A 42 10.97 -23.65 23.65
C SER A 42 9.79 -24.59 23.97
N PRO A 43 9.63 -25.15 25.20
CA PRO A 43 8.49 -26.02 25.52
C PRO A 43 7.11 -25.34 25.44
N PHE A 44 7.07 -24.01 25.48
CA PHE A 44 5.85 -23.21 25.43
C PHE A 44 5.53 -22.69 24.02
N PHE A 45 6.38 -22.98 23.03
CA PHE A 45 6.22 -22.52 21.66
C PHE A 45 6.12 -23.71 20.69
N ASP A 46 4.95 -23.92 20.10
CA ASP A 46 4.76 -24.91 19.04
C ASP A 46 5.13 -24.30 17.68
N SER A 47 6.37 -24.52 17.25
CA SER A 47 6.85 -24.06 15.94
C SER A 47 6.18 -24.78 14.76
N THR A 48 5.44 -25.87 15.01
CA THR A 48 4.75 -26.66 13.97
C THR A 48 3.31 -26.22 13.76
N LEU A 49 2.75 -25.42 14.67
CA LEU A 49 1.35 -25.01 14.65
C LEU A 49 0.98 -24.28 13.35
N GLU A 50 1.82 -23.36 12.90
CA GLU A 50 1.60 -22.59 11.67
C GLU A 50 1.43 -23.52 10.45
N TRP A 51 2.34 -24.48 10.29
CA TRP A 51 2.29 -25.44 9.18
C TRP A 51 1.03 -26.31 9.25
N ARG A 52 0.68 -26.81 10.44
CA ARG A 52 -0.54 -27.62 10.64
C ARG A 52 -1.81 -26.84 10.35
N VAL A 53 -1.86 -25.56 10.70
CA VAL A 53 -2.99 -24.66 10.40
C VAL A 53 -3.08 -24.43 8.88
N MET A 54 -1.95 -24.18 8.21
CA MET A 54 -1.94 -24.04 6.76
C MET A 54 -2.41 -25.31 6.04
N GLU A 55 -1.96 -26.49 6.49
CA GLU A 55 -2.38 -27.78 5.93
C GLU A 55 -3.89 -28.01 6.11
N ALA A 56 -4.40 -27.78 7.33
CA ALA A 56 -5.83 -27.90 7.62
C ALA A 56 -6.68 -26.92 6.79
N HIS A 57 -6.21 -25.68 6.63
CA HIS A 57 -6.89 -24.67 5.81
C HIS A 57 -6.93 -25.09 4.34
N ARG A 58 -5.83 -25.60 3.80
CA ARG A 58 -5.78 -26.09 2.42
C ARG A 58 -6.71 -27.27 2.20
N ALA A 59 -6.67 -28.27 3.09
CA ALA A 59 -7.55 -29.44 3.01
C ALA A 59 -9.03 -29.02 3.04
N TRP A 60 -9.38 -28.09 3.94
CA TRP A 60 -10.72 -27.55 4.02
C TRP A 60 -11.15 -26.84 2.72
N GLN A 61 -10.27 -26.03 2.11
CA GLN A 61 -10.57 -25.37 0.84
C GLN A 61 -10.82 -26.37 -0.29
N GLU A 62 -10.01 -27.43 -0.37
CA GLU A 62 -10.15 -28.46 -1.39
C GLU A 62 -11.47 -29.23 -1.23
N ASP A 63 -11.86 -29.57 0.00
CA ASP A 63 -13.12 -30.26 0.28
C ASP A 63 -14.35 -29.35 0.11
N ALA A 64 -14.24 -28.08 0.47
CA ALA A 64 -15.28 -27.09 0.24
C ALA A 64 -15.52 -26.87 -1.27
N GLN A 65 -14.44 -26.74 -2.05
CA GLN A 65 -14.54 -26.61 -3.50
C GLN A 65 -15.18 -27.84 -4.14
N ARG A 66 -14.78 -29.05 -3.72
CA ARG A 66 -15.40 -30.30 -4.19
C ARG A 66 -16.89 -30.36 -3.88
N SER A 67 -17.27 -29.99 -2.66
CA SER A 67 -18.67 -29.95 -2.23
C SER A 67 -19.49 -28.94 -3.06
N LEU A 68 -18.90 -27.79 -3.36
CA LEU A 68 -19.53 -26.78 -4.23
C LEU A 68 -19.68 -27.30 -5.65
N ASP A 69 -18.69 -28.01 -6.19
CA ASP A 69 -18.74 -28.55 -7.55
C ASP A 69 -19.74 -29.70 -7.69
N GLU A 70 -19.86 -30.55 -6.66
CA GLU A 70 -20.86 -31.62 -6.59
C GLU A 70 -22.29 -31.05 -6.50
N GLN A 71 -22.50 -30.03 -5.66
CA GLN A 71 -23.82 -29.44 -5.43
C GLN A 71 -24.24 -28.48 -6.53
N THR A 72 -23.27 -27.76 -7.11
CA THR A 72 -23.55 -26.84 -8.22
C THR A 72 -23.49 -27.63 -9.53
N SER A 73 -24.55 -28.38 -9.81
CA SER A 73 -24.69 -29.03 -11.11
C SER A 73 -24.46 -28.00 -12.21
N SER A 74 -23.48 -28.26 -13.09
CA SER A 74 -23.12 -27.35 -14.20
C SER A 74 -24.37 -26.89 -14.97
N LYS A 75 -25.36 -27.78 -15.11
CA LYS A 75 -26.65 -27.50 -15.75
C LYS A 75 -27.45 -26.35 -15.13
N VAL A 76 -27.48 -26.21 -13.80
CA VAL A 76 -28.19 -25.09 -13.16
C VAL A 76 -27.45 -23.78 -13.39
N ARG A 77 -26.11 -23.81 -13.31
CA ARG A 77 -25.26 -22.65 -13.59
C ARG A 77 -25.37 -22.20 -15.05
N ASP A 78 -25.30 -23.15 -15.98
CA ASP A 78 -25.41 -22.92 -17.42
C ASP A 78 -26.80 -22.37 -17.79
N ARG A 79 -27.85 -22.93 -17.16
CA ARG A 79 -29.21 -22.42 -17.30
C ARG A 79 -29.33 -20.98 -16.80
N LEU A 80 -28.83 -20.67 -15.60
CA LEU A 80 -28.83 -19.31 -15.06
C LEU A 80 -28.05 -18.34 -15.95
N HIS A 81 -26.91 -18.75 -16.50
CA HIS A 81 -26.14 -17.97 -17.45
C HIS A 81 -26.91 -17.71 -18.75
N ALA A 82 -27.59 -18.74 -19.29
CA ALA A 82 -28.41 -18.59 -20.48
C ALA A 82 -29.60 -17.64 -20.24
N GLU A 83 -30.30 -17.77 -19.11
CA GLU A 83 -31.41 -16.89 -18.72
C GLU A 83 -30.93 -15.44 -18.51
N ALA A 84 -29.77 -15.24 -17.87
CA ALA A 84 -29.18 -13.92 -17.67
C ALA A 84 -28.78 -13.28 -19.01
N LYS A 85 -28.17 -14.04 -19.92
CA LYS A 85 -27.80 -13.55 -21.26
C LYS A 85 -29.03 -13.10 -22.04
N GLN A 86 -30.09 -13.90 -22.04
CA GLN A 86 -31.35 -13.57 -22.73
C GLN A 86 -31.97 -12.26 -22.19
N LYS A 87 -31.98 -12.07 -20.86
CA LYS A 87 -32.46 -10.82 -20.25
C LYS A 87 -31.61 -9.61 -20.65
N LEU A 88 -30.30 -9.79 -20.72
CA LEU A 88 -29.37 -8.71 -21.05
C LEU A 88 -29.51 -8.28 -22.52
N ASP A 89 -29.70 -9.25 -23.43
CA ASP A 89 -29.97 -8.97 -24.84
C ASP A 89 -31.32 -8.22 -25.01
N ALA A 90 -32.36 -8.64 -24.29
CA ALA A 90 -33.64 -7.92 -24.28
C ALA A 90 -33.51 -6.47 -23.77
N ILE A 91 -32.73 -6.21 -22.72
CA ILE A 91 -32.48 -4.85 -22.22
C ILE A 91 -31.72 -4.02 -23.26
N ARG A 92 -30.76 -4.61 -23.98
CA ARG A 92 -30.01 -3.90 -25.04
C ARG A 92 -30.90 -3.50 -26.20
N GLU A 93 -31.83 -4.37 -26.60
CA GLU A 93 -32.84 -4.07 -27.61
C GLU A 93 -33.73 -2.90 -27.16
N GLN A 94 -34.19 -2.91 -25.90
CA GLN A 94 -34.95 -1.80 -25.34
C GLN A 94 -34.17 -0.49 -25.34
N ILE A 95 -32.89 -0.50 -24.93
CA ILE A 95 -32.03 0.69 -24.98
C ILE A 95 -31.90 1.21 -26.42
N THR A 96 -31.77 0.31 -27.39
CA THR A 96 -31.67 0.67 -28.81
C THR A 96 -32.96 1.30 -29.31
N ALA A 97 -34.12 0.71 -28.98
CA ALA A 97 -35.43 1.26 -29.31
C ALA A 97 -35.65 2.64 -28.68
N ILE A 98 -35.26 2.81 -27.41
CA ILE A 98 -35.33 4.10 -26.72
C ILE A 98 -34.44 5.12 -27.45
N LYS A 99 -33.19 4.77 -27.75
CA LYS A 99 -32.27 5.67 -28.48
C LYS A 99 -32.83 6.08 -29.83
N GLU A 100 -33.44 5.17 -30.58
CA GLU A 100 -34.02 5.49 -31.88
C GLU A 100 -35.27 6.36 -31.73
N SER A 101 -36.11 6.11 -30.72
CA SER A 101 -37.28 6.96 -30.42
C SER A 101 -36.90 8.35 -29.91
N MET A 102 -35.77 8.45 -29.20
CA MET A 102 -35.21 9.69 -28.67
C MET A 102 -34.22 10.34 -29.63
N ARG A 103 -34.08 9.81 -30.85
CA ARG A 103 -33.31 10.43 -31.93
C ARG A 103 -34.09 11.65 -32.41
N LEU A 104 -34.12 12.65 -31.54
CA LEU A 104 -34.52 14.01 -31.87
C LEU A 104 -33.61 14.45 -32.99
N ASP A 105 -34.23 14.87 -34.09
CA ASP A 105 -33.53 15.39 -35.25
C ASP A 105 -32.78 16.65 -34.80
N ALA A 106 -31.49 16.48 -34.49
CA ALA A 106 -30.63 17.52 -33.95
C ALA A 106 -30.45 18.69 -34.94
N THR A 107 -30.94 18.53 -36.17
CA THR A 107 -30.99 19.54 -37.22
C THR A 107 -32.06 20.60 -37.01
N SER A 108 -33.04 20.36 -36.10
CA SER A 108 -34.15 21.30 -35.85
C SER A 108 -33.89 22.30 -34.72
N PHE A 109 -32.76 22.18 -34.00
CA PHE A 109 -32.42 23.11 -32.92
C PHE A 109 -31.62 24.28 -33.46
N ASP A 110 -32.27 25.45 -33.50
CA ASP A 110 -31.60 26.74 -33.67
C ASP A 110 -30.93 27.10 -32.33
N LEU A 111 -29.72 26.56 -32.12
CA LEU A 111 -28.95 26.80 -30.92
C LEU A 111 -28.25 28.17 -31.02
N PRO A 112 -28.28 29.00 -29.97
CA PRO A 112 -27.59 30.28 -29.99
C PRO A 112 -26.09 30.09 -30.20
N PRO A 113 -25.41 31.01 -30.92
CA PRO A 113 -23.97 30.93 -31.12
C PRO A 113 -23.24 30.95 -29.78
N ILE A 114 -22.26 30.08 -29.63
CA ILE A 114 -21.39 30.07 -28.44
C ILE A 114 -20.40 31.23 -28.58
N GLU A 115 -20.57 32.26 -27.75
CA GLU A 115 -19.55 33.29 -27.58
C GLU A 115 -18.45 32.76 -26.65
N VAL A 116 -17.30 32.39 -27.20
CA VAL A 116 -16.13 32.01 -26.43
C VAL A 116 -15.42 33.29 -25.99
N PRO A 117 -15.41 33.65 -24.69
CA PRO A 117 -14.72 34.85 -24.24
C PRO A 117 -13.20 34.69 -24.37
N ASP A 118 -12.53 35.75 -24.79
CA ASP A 118 -11.07 35.79 -24.88
C ASP A 118 -10.43 35.65 -23.49
N ALA A 119 -9.28 34.98 -23.44
CA ALA A 119 -8.52 34.81 -22.22
C ALA A 119 -7.97 36.17 -21.73
N VAL A 120 -8.47 36.65 -20.59
CA VAL A 120 -7.87 37.79 -19.88
C VAL A 120 -6.71 37.29 -19.04
N LEU A 121 -5.50 37.33 -19.61
CA LEU A 121 -4.28 37.02 -18.86
C LEU A 121 -3.81 38.28 -18.12
N PRO A 122 -3.55 38.23 -16.80
CA PRO A 122 -2.92 39.34 -16.10
C PRO A 122 -1.53 39.61 -16.67
N GLU A 123 -1.14 40.87 -16.75
CA GLU A 123 0.17 41.30 -17.25
C GLU A 123 1.27 40.91 -16.26
N ILE A 124 1.67 39.64 -16.27
CA ILE A 124 2.75 39.14 -15.44
C ILE A 124 4.05 39.58 -16.10
N ARG A 125 4.77 40.52 -15.47
CA ARG A 125 6.19 40.78 -15.79
C ARG A 125 6.98 39.55 -15.38
N VAL A 126 7.13 38.61 -16.31
CA VAL A 126 7.96 37.44 -16.11
C VAL A 126 9.41 37.95 -16.01
N PRO A 127 10.11 37.76 -14.88
CA PRO A 127 11.51 38.14 -14.80
C PRO A 127 12.28 37.36 -15.88
N MET A 128 13.25 38.03 -16.50
CA MET A 128 14.01 37.44 -17.60
C MET A 128 14.61 36.10 -17.15
N PRO A 129 14.35 34.99 -17.86
CA PRO A 129 14.79 33.69 -17.42
C PRO A 129 16.33 33.66 -17.34
N LEU A 130 16.84 32.98 -16.30
CA LEU A 130 18.28 32.87 -16.06
C LEU A 130 18.99 32.12 -17.20
N ILE A 131 18.26 31.20 -17.84
CA ILE A 131 18.71 30.39 -18.97
C ILE A 131 17.60 30.41 -20.03
N ASP A 132 17.95 30.77 -21.26
CA ASP A 132 17.09 30.65 -22.44
C ASP A 132 17.83 29.81 -23.48
N SER A 133 17.16 28.80 -24.03
CA SER A 133 17.75 27.90 -25.04
C SER A 133 18.14 28.61 -26.34
N ARG A 134 17.69 29.86 -26.54
CA ARG A 134 18.04 30.71 -27.67
C ARG A 134 19.36 31.47 -27.46
N ASP A 135 19.88 31.53 -26.24
CA ASP A 135 21.13 32.22 -25.91
C ASP A 135 22.35 31.32 -26.21
N PRO A 136 23.50 31.88 -26.63
CA PRO A 136 24.75 31.13 -26.74
C PRO A 136 25.16 30.53 -25.39
N PHE A 137 25.57 29.26 -25.39
CA PHE A 137 25.94 28.52 -24.17
C PHE A 137 26.99 29.24 -23.30
N ALA A 138 27.95 29.91 -23.94
CA ALA A 138 28.97 30.68 -23.22
C ALA A 138 28.38 31.84 -22.39
N GLU A 139 27.31 32.48 -22.88
CA GLU A 139 26.62 33.56 -22.16
C GLU A 139 25.74 33.02 -21.04
N GLN A 140 25.08 31.88 -21.25
CA GLN A 140 24.33 31.18 -20.20
C GLN A 140 25.25 30.80 -19.03
N CYS A 141 26.45 30.28 -19.32
CA CYS A 141 27.44 29.93 -18.30
C CYS A 141 27.91 31.16 -17.50
N ARG A 142 28.15 32.31 -18.15
CA ARG A 142 28.51 33.55 -17.46
C ARG A 142 27.39 34.05 -16.56
N ARG A 143 26.15 34.11 -17.07
CA ARG A 143 24.97 34.52 -16.28
C ARG A 143 24.74 33.60 -15.08
N LEU A 144 24.97 32.30 -15.24
CA LEU A 144 24.88 31.33 -14.16
C LEU A 144 25.98 31.55 -13.09
N ILE A 145 27.23 31.80 -13.51
CA ILE A 145 28.34 32.10 -12.58
C ILE A 145 28.05 33.39 -11.80
N ASP A 146 27.62 34.46 -12.46
CA ASP A 146 27.33 35.74 -11.80
C ASP A 146 26.12 35.63 -10.87
N SER A 147 25.09 34.86 -11.22
CA SER A 147 23.96 34.60 -10.32
C SER A 147 24.36 33.85 -9.03
N LYS A 148 25.42 33.04 -9.09
CA LYS A 148 25.93 32.27 -7.95
C LYS A 148 26.91 33.04 -7.07
N ARG A 149 27.43 34.19 -7.53
CA ARG A 149 28.33 35.04 -6.73
C ARG A 149 27.61 35.77 -5.60
N TYR A 150 26.29 35.94 -5.67
CA TYR A 150 25.49 36.68 -4.70
C TYR A 150 24.94 35.84 -3.52
N ALA A 151 25.70 34.83 -3.06
CA ALA A 151 25.35 34.04 -1.87
C ALA A 151 26.51 33.86 -0.88
N GLY A 152 27.52 34.75 -0.93
CA GLY A 152 28.70 34.71 -0.07
C GLY A 152 29.28 36.10 0.17
N ASP A 153 28.45 37.01 0.68
CA ASP A 153 28.83 38.14 1.55
C ASP A 153 27.54 38.93 1.85
N ASN A 154 27.07 38.84 3.09
CA ASN A 154 26.23 39.83 3.75
C ASN A 154 26.28 39.51 5.26
N ASP A 155 27.29 40.12 5.89
CA ASP A 155 27.11 40.86 7.14
C ASP A 155 26.30 42.15 6.82
#